data_AF-A0A094A8Q4-F1
#
_entry.id   AF-A0A094A8Q4-F1
#
_cell.length_a   1.000
_cell.length_b   1.000
_cell.length_c   1.000
_cell.angle_alpha   90.00
_cell.angle_beta   90.00
_cell.angle_gamma   90.00
#
_symmetry.space_group_name_H-M   'P 1'
#
loop_
_entity.id
_entity.type
_entity.pdbx_description
1 polymer ?
#
loop_
_entity_poly.entity_id
_entity_poly.type
_entity_poly.pdbx_seq_one_letter_code
_entity_poly.pdbx_strand_id
1 'polypeptide(L)'
;MSAEEFCANVESGEVPVDCHDRLLQIAYIYSYHGSWNGNGVFDVVNKLHERGWSFGQGDLKFNRTLDIFYLAQIAAGIYRSDEQSDADVVPSIDDFDMFYAQNPQLLNQEAWRQYYSPDFLAQETSARFYRLPDLQDLPDSGDPLGAPRQKGIGHFTKLPRWAYVATRAAGISPTLSVEAVTEIALSILEQSILRLQKDHPSVQPYSATQARFWLKYMNIDYSGPISKKQAWRLNNFDVYLAQAGFDVWAWEAHYSQKLWDSVEARIAPLDPDLDGTRKSEVNWCGMPDGYFVKAMTRLRGWEPEVGNEEEIEFLTAIAVKETEGIEVRIWDYGLRSHMILGVIRVAFETEWEKHMEDLKRKIVEADCIGESQIQPWTQEVRKVVEPYVKKWGVWPAAVED
;
A
#
# COMPACT_ATOMS: atom_id res chain seq x y z
N MET A 1 -32.77 -11.70 15.12
CA MET A 1 -32.26 -12.52 14.01
C MET A 1 -30.81 -12.78 14.33
N SER A 2 -30.35 -14.03 14.33
CA SER A 2 -28.92 -14.31 14.51
C SER A 2 -28.13 -13.94 13.24
N ALA A 3 -26.81 -13.80 13.34
CA ALA A 3 -25.93 -13.59 12.20
C ALA A 3 -26.07 -14.71 11.16
N GLU A 4 -26.20 -15.97 11.61
CA GLU A 4 -26.40 -17.12 10.73
C GLU A 4 -27.74 -17.05 9.97
N GLU A 5 -28.83 -16.72 10.67
CA GLU A 5 -30.16 -16.55 10.07
C GLU A 5 -30.16 -15.39 9.07
N PHE A 6 -29.51 -14.28 9.43
CA PHE A 6 -29.36 -13.13 8.55
C PHE A 6 -28.57 -13.48 7.28
N CYS A 7 -27.41 -14.13 7.41
CA CYS A 7 -26.62 -14.59 6.28
C CYS A 7 -27.42 -15.52 5.36
N ALA A 8 -28.11 -16.51 5.92
CA ALA A 8 -28.90 -17.45 5.14
C ALA A 8 -30.01 -16.73 4.35
N ASN A 9 -30.70 -15.78 4.97
CA ASN A 9 -31.76 -15.01 4.33
C ASN A 9 -31.24 -14.05 3.25
N VAL A 10 -30.06 -13.45 3.47
CA VAL A 10 -29.40 -12.60 2.48
C VAL A 10 -28.90 -13.42 1.29
N GLU A 11 -28.28 -14.58 1.55
CA GLU A 11 -27.75 -15.47 0.51
C GLU A 11 -28.85 -16.17 -0.30
N SER A 12 -30.01 -16.46 0.29
CA SER A 12 -31.18 -16.98 -0.41
C SER A 12 -31.94 -15.92 -1.21
N GLY A 13 -31.63 -14.64 -0.99
CA GLY A 13 -32.31 -13.50 -1.61
C GLY A 13 -33.62 -13.08 -0.94
N GLU A 14 -33.94 -13.66 0.22
CA GLU A 14 -35.09 -13.23 1.04
C GLU A 14 -34.90 -11.81 1.61
N VAL A 15 -33.65 -11.44 1.94
CA VAL A 15 -33.29 -10.10 2.38
C VAL A 15 -32.37 -9.46 1.33
N PRO A 16 -32.79 -8.36 0.66
CA PRO A 16 -31.94 -7.69 -0.32
C PRO A 16 -30.81 -6.92 0.36
N VAL A 17 -29.64 -6.89 -0.29
CA VAL A 17 -28.51 -6.00 0.06
C VAL A 17 -28.58 -4.75 -0.81
N ASP A 18 -29.44 -3.81 -0.42
CA ASP A 18 -29.81 -2.63 -1.21
C ASP A 18 -29.30 -1.30 -0.62
N CYS A 19 -28.67 -1.33 0.56
CA CYS A 19 -28.09 -0.17 1.20
C CYS A 19 -26.73 -0.45 1.83
N HIS A 20 -26.01 0.64 2.13
CA HIS A 20 -24.67 0.60 2.73
C HIS A 20 -24.65 -0.17 4.06
N ASP A 21 -25.60 0.11 4.96
CA ASP A 21 -25.66 -0.53 6.28
C ASP A 21 -25.90 -2.04 6.18
N ARG A 22 -26.71 -2.49 5.21
CA ARG A 22 -26.95 -3.92 4.99
C ARG A 22 -25.71 -4.61 4.44
N LEU A 23 -24.97 -3.94 3.55
CA LEU A 23 -23.70 -4.45 3.03
C LEU A 23 -22.63 -4.50 4.13
N LEU A 24 -22.56 -3.49 4.99
CA LEU A 24 -21.69 -3.50 6.17
C LEU A 24 -22.00 -4.69 7.08
N GLN A 25 -23.28 -4.98 7.34
CA GLN A 25 -23.69 -6.07 8.21
C GLN A 25 -23.20 -7.43 7.69
N ILE A 26 -23.43 -7.73 6.40
CA ILE A 26 -22.96 -8.99 5.81
C ILE A 26 -21.42 -9.03 5.73
N ALA A 27 -20.77 -7.90 5.42
CA ALA A 27 -19.33 -7.79 5.38
C ALA A 27 -18.69 -7.98 6.77
N TYR A 28 -19.32 -7.48 7.83
CA TYR A 28 -18.91 -7.69 9.22
C TYR A 28 -18.95 -9.17 9.59
N ILE A 29 -20.05 -9.86 9.29
CA ILE A 29 -20.20 -11.29 9.56
C ILE A 29 -19.17 -12.12 8.78
N TYR A 30 -18.98 -11.81 7.49
CA TYR A 30 -17.95 -12.47 6.68
C TYR A 30 -16.53 -12.20 7.17
N SER A 31 -16.25 -10.98 7.63
CA SER A 31 -14.94 -10.61 8.20
C SER A 31 -14.71 -11.34 9.51
N TYR A 32 -15.73 -11.46 10.36
CA TYR A 32 -15.64 -12.23 11.60
C TYR A 32 -15.27 -13.69 11.34
N HIS A 33 -15.86 -14.33 10.32
CA HIS A 33 -15.50 -15.70 9.92
C HIS A 33 -14.17 -15.80 9.15
N GLY A 34 -13.81 -14.77 8.38
CA GLY A 34 -12.62 -14.71 7.53
C GLY A 34 -11.33 -14.43 8.27
N SER A 35 -11.38 -13.70 9.39
CA SER A 35 -10.23 -13.31 10.21
C SER A 35 -9.47 -14.48 10.84
N TRP A 36 -10.09 -15.66 10.94
CA TRP A 36 -9.49 -16.81 11.64
C TRP A 36 -9.00 -17.94 10.70
N ASN A 37 -9.50 -18.02 9.46
CA ASN A 37 -9.29 -19.18 8.59
C ASN A 37 -8.98 -18.87 7.09
N GLY A 38 -8.83 -17.60 6.67
CA GLY A 38 -8.59 -17.21 5.26
C GLY A 38 -7.60 -16.06 5.06
N ASN A 39 -7.55 -15.46 3.86
CA ASN A 39 -6.74 -14.27 3.52
C ASN A 39 -7.42 -12.94 3.92
N GLY A 40 -8.33 -12.96 4.92
CA GLY A 40 -8.94 -11.76 5.50
C GLY A 40 -9.73 -10.91 4.51
N VAL A 41 -9.46 -9.60 4.49
CA VAL A 41 -10.17 -8.64 3.62
C VAL A 41 -10.20 -9.06 2.15
N PHE A 42 -9.17 -9.74 1.66
CA PHE A 42 -9.08 -10.16 0.25
C PHE A 42 -10.03 -11.30 -0.10
N ASP A 43 -10.26 -12.24 0.83
CA ASP A 43 -11.23 -13.32 0.60
C ASP A 43 -12.66 -12.79 0.75
N VAL A 44 -12.87 -11.86 1.70
CA VAL A 44 -14.18 -11.26 1.93
C VAL A 44 -14.61 -10.43 0.73
N VAL A 45 -13.74 -9.59 0.15
CA VAL A 45 -14.11 -8.81 -1.04
C VAL A 45 -14.49 -9.72 -2.22
N ASN A 46 -13.78 -10.83 -2.42
CA ASN A 46 -14.09 -11.77 -3.49
C ASN A 46 -15.48 -12.41 -3.27
N LYS A 47 -15.82 -12.80 -2.03
CA LYS A 47 -17.15 -13.33 -1.69
C LYS A 47 -18.27 -12.32 -1.91
N LEU A 48 -18.04 -11.05 -1.62
CA LEU A 48 -19.01 -9.97 -1.88
C LEU A 48 -19.20 -9.79 -3.39
N HIS A 49 -18.10 -9.73 -4.15
CA HIS A 49 -18.13 -9.54 -5.60
C HIS A 49 -18.81 -10.70 -6.34
N GLU A 50 -18.59 -11.95 -5.92
CA GLU A 50 -19.26 -13.14 -6.47
C GLU A 50 -20.79 -13.07 -6.35
N ARG A 51 -21.29 -12.38 -5.32
CA ARG A 51 -22.73 -12.15 -5.09
C ARG A 51 -23.23 -10.84 -5.69
N GLY A 52 -22.37 -10.12 -6.41
CA GLY A 52 -22.71 -8.86 -7.06
C GLY A 52 -22.78 -7.66 -6.10
N TRP A 53 -22.20 -7.77 -4.91
CA TRP A 53 -22.21 -6.73 -3.88
C TRP A 53 -20.91 -5.92 -3.88
N SER A 54 -21.04 -4.61 -3.67
CA SER A 54 -19.93 -3.65 -3.61
C SER A 54 -20.37 -2.41 -2.84
N PHE A 55 -19.45 -1.83 -2.07
CA PHE A 55 -19.64 -0.55 -1.37
C PHE A 55 -19.62 0.61 -2.36
N GLY A 56 -18.91 0.46 -3.47
CA GLY A 56 -18.92 1.43 -4.55
C GLY A 56 -20.24 1.51 -5.29
N GLN A 57 -20.61 2.73 -5.70
CA GLN A 57 -21.79 3.02 -6.50
C GLN A 57 -21.40 3.69 -7.81
N GLY A 58 -22.26 3.58 -8.83
CA GLY A 58 -22.01 4.15 -10.15
C GLY A 58 -20.69 3.62 -10.75
N ASP A 59 -19.82 4.53 -11.17
CA ASP A 59 -18.52 4.21 -11.77
C ASP A 59 -17.52 3.58 -10.78
N LEU A 60 -17.79 3.67 -9.46
CA LEU A 60 -16.99 3.03 -8.42
C LEU A 60 -17.50 1.63 -8.06
N LYS A 61 -18.57 1.13 -8.68
CA LYS A 61 -19.08 -0.21 -8.39
C LYS A 61 -18.02 -1.27 -8.71
N PHE A 62 -17.80 -2.18 -7.77
CA PHE A 62 -16.73 -3.20 -7.79
C PHE A 62 -15.31 -2.62 -7.79
N ASN A 63 -15.14 -1.40 -7.28
CA ASN A 63 -13.82 -0.84 -7.09
C ASN A 63 -13.12 -1.56 -5.92
N ARG A 64 -12.13 -2.39 -6.26
CA ARG A 64 -11.42 -3.23 -5.30
C ARG A 64 -10.78 -2.42 -4.17
N THR A 65 -10.24 -1.23 -4.47
CA THR A 65 -9.67 -0.35 -3.44
C THR A 65 -10.72 0.13 -2.45
N LEU A 66 -11.84 0.65 -2.94
CA LEU A 66 -12.92 1.15 -2.09
C LEU A 66 -13.56 0.03 -1.26
N ASP A 67 -13.76 -1.14 -1.87
CA ASP A 67 -14.39 -2.26 -1.18
C ASP A 67 -13.49 -2.84 -0.09
N ILE A 68 -12.19 -3.02 -0.36
CA ILE A 68 -11.22 -3.46 0.66
C ILE A 68 -11.02 -2.39 1.73
N PHE A 69 -11.10 -1.11 1.40
CA PHE A 69 -11.03 -0.04 2.41
C PHE A 69 -12.08 -0.24 3.50
N TYR A 70 -13.34 -0.46 3.14
CA TYR A 70 -14.39 -0.71 4.14
C TYR A 70 -14.16 -1.98 4.95
N LEU A 71 -13.61 -3.03 4.34
CA LEU A 71 -13.23 -4.25 5.06
C LEU A 71 -12.07 -4.01 6.03
N ALA A 72 -11.10 -3.18 5.66
CA ALA A 72 -10.02 -2.75 6.54
C ALA A 72 -10.55 -1.89 7.72
N GLN A 73 -11.56 -1.04 7.48
CA GLN A 73 -12.25 -0.30 8.55
C GLN A 73 -12.97 -1.23 9.53
N ILE A 74 -13.66 -2.27 9.02
CA ILE A 74 -14.30 -3.29 9.85
C ILE A 74 -13.24 -4.02 10.68
N ALA A 75 -12.14 -4.46 10.07
CA ALA A 75 -11.03 -5.10 10.78
C ALA A 75 -10.48 -4.20 11.89
N ALA A 76 -10.21 -2.92 11.60
CA ALA A 76 -9.74 -1.96 12.58
C ALA A 76 -10.73 -1.82 13.77
N GLY A 77 -12.03 -1.72 13.48
CA GLY A 77 -13.07 -1.69 14.53
C GLY A 77 -13.03 -2.94 15.42
N ILE A 78 -12.96 -4.14 14.83
CA ILE A 78 -12.97 -5.41 15.58
C ILE A 78 -11.78 -5.47 16.54
N TYR A 79 -10.58 -5.11 16.05
CA TYR A 79 -9.37 -5.16 16.85
C TYR A 79 -9.30 -4.07 17.92
N ARG A 80 -9.84 -2.86 17.65
CA ARG A 80 -9.95 -1.82 18.69
C ARG A 80 -10.80 -2.27 19.86
N SER A 81 -11.90 -2.97 19.59
CA SER A 81 -12.77 -3.50 20.64
C SER A 81 -12.09 -4.59 21.48
N ASP A 82 -11.30 -5.45 20.85
CA ASP A 82 -10.53 -6.52 21.51
C ASP A 82 -9.41 -5.96 22.41
N GLU A 83 -8.65 -4.98 21.92
CA GLU A 83 -7.47 -4.44 22.59
C GLU A 83 -7.80 -3.40 23.69
N GLN A 84 -9.03 -2.86 23.74
CA GLN A 84 -9.43 -1.80 24.69
C GLN A 84 -10.35 -2.27 25.82
N SER A 85 -10.79 -3.53 25.82
CA SER A 85 -11.64 -4.08 26.88
C SER A 85 -10.82 -4.78 27.96
N ASP A 86 -11.02 -4.44 29.24
CA ASP A 86 -10.42 -5.11 30.42
C ASP A 86 -10.76 -6.62 30.52
N ALA A 87 -11.76 -7.05 29.76
CA ALA A 87 -12.05 -8.45 29.48
C ALA A 87 -11.91 -8.60 27.97
N ASP A 88 -11.02 -9.45 27.45
CA ASP A 88 -10.81 -9.75 26.04
C ASP A 88 -12.13 -10.16 25.34
N VAL A 89 -12.99 -9.19 25.01
CA VAL A 89 -14.33 -9.41 24.47
C VAL A 89 -14.33 -8.88 23.04
N VAL A 90 -13.85 -9.73 22.14
CA VAL A 90 -14.10 -9.58 20.71
C VAL A 90 -15.62 -9.38 20.51
N PRO A 91 -16.07 -8.34 19.77
CA PRO A 91 -17.49 -8.11 19.51
C PRO A 91 -18.15 -9.38 18.98
N SER A 92 -19.30 -9.78 19.54
CA SER A 92 -19.99 -10.97 19.05
C SER A 92 -20.36 -10.81 17.58
N ILE A 93 -20.37 -11.91 16.83
CA ILE A 93 -20.84 -11.92 15.45
C ILE A 93 -22.29 -11.45 15.30
N ASP A 94 -23.09 -11.62 16.37
CA ASP A 94 -24.48 -11.18 16.44
C ASP A 94 -24.64 -9.69 16.80
N ASP A 95 -23.58 -9.01 17.25
CA ASP A 95 -23.65 -7.67 17.84
C ASP A 95 -23.31 -6.53 16.85
N PHE A 96 -23.69 -6.69 15.57
CA PHE A 96 -23.39 -5.69 14.54
C PHE A 96 -23.90 -4.27 14.89
N ASP A 97 -25.10 -4.15 15.46
CA ASP A 97 -25.68 -2.84 15.78
C ASP A 97 -24.84 -2.09 16.84
N MET A 98 -24.34 -2.83 17.84
CA MET A 98 -23.45 -2.26 18.87
C MET A 98 -22.09 -1.88 18.25
N PHE A 99 -21.52 -2.76 17.43
CA PHE A 99 -20.28 -2.51 16.70
C PHE A 99 -20.37 -1.25 15.83
N TYR A 100 -21.46 -1.10 15.08
CA TYR A 100 -21.70 0.05 14.21
C TYR A 100 -21.85 1.36 15.02
N ALA A 101 -22.61 1.32 16.12
CA ALA A 101 -22.80 2.47 16.99
C ALA A 101 -21.49 2.96 17.66
N GLN A 102 -20.54 2.05 17.90
CA GLN A 102 -19.22 2.38 18.48
C GLN A 102 -18.22 2.92 17.44
N ASN A 103 -18.39 2.58 16.16
CA ASN A 103 -17.44 2.89 15.09
C ASN A 103 -18.02 3.77 13.95
N PRO A 104 -18.85 4.80 14.22
CA PRO A 104 -19.56 5.52 13.16
C PRO A 104 -18.61 6.27 12.22
N GLN A 105 -17.44 6.70 12.71
CA GLN A 105 -16.45 7.42 11.89
C GLN A 105 -15.76 6.51 10.87
N LEU A 106 -15.56 5.23 11.21
CA LEU A 106 -14.91 4.26 10.32
C LEU A 106 -15.88 3.71 9.27
N LEU A 107 -17.15 3.54 9.66
CA LEU A 107 -18.12 2.76 8.88
C LEU A 107 -19.09 3.62 8.06
N ASN A 108 -19.10 4.95 8.23
CA ASN A 108 -19.97 5.83 7.45
C ASN A 108 -19.77 5.65 5.92
N GLN A 109 -20.86 5.75 5.15
CA GLN A 109 -20.84 5.63 3.68
C GLN A 109 -19.91 6.64 2.98
N GLU A 110 -19.63 7.78 3.59
CA GLU A 110 -18.74 8.80 3.05
C GLU A 110 -17.37 8.82 3.76
N ALA A 111 -17.09 7.85 4.66
CA ALA A 111 -15.84 7.77 5.40
C ALA A 111 -14.61 7.75 4.47
N TRP A 112 -14.73 7.04 3.33
CA TRP A 112 -13.65 6.92 2.34
C TRP A 112 -13.14 8.28 1.82
N ARG A 113 -13.97 9.33 1.81
CA ARG A 113 -13.58 10.66 1.31
C ARG A 113 -12.50 11.35 2.12
N GLN A 114 -12.30 10.92 3.37
CA GLN A 114 -11.21 11.42 4.19
C GLN A 114 -9.87 10.76 3.84
N TYR A 115 -9.92 9.57 3.22
CA TYR A 115 -8.77 8.71 2.94
C TYR A 115 -8.36 8.73 1.47
N TYR A 116 -9.33 8.83 0.56
CA TYR A 116 -9.07 8.79 -0.87
C TYR A 116 -9.57 10.03 -1.60
N SER A 117 -8.78 10.49 -2.57
CA SER A 117 -9.27 11.41 -3.58
C SER A 117 -10.19 10.67 -4.59
N PRO A 118 -11.27 11.33 -5.08
CA PRO A 118 -12.14 10.72 -6.09
C PRO A 118 -11.39 10.33 -7.37
N ASP A 119 -10.45 11.17 -7.81
CA ASP A 119 -9.65 10.94 -9.01
C ASP A 119 -8.76 9.70 -8.85
N PHE A 120 -8.20 9.47 -7.66
CA PHE A 120 -7.42 8.28 -7.36
C PHE A 120 -8.26 7.00 -7.40
N LEU A 121 -9.47 7.01 -6.84
CA LEU A 121 -10.38 5.86 -6.90
C LEU A 121 -10.89 5.60 -8.31
N ALA A 122 -11.12 6.64 -9.12
CA ALA A 122 -11.56 6.51 -10.49
C ALA A 122 -10.52 5.86 -11.43
N GLN A 123 -9.26 5.73 -10.98
CA GLN A 123 -8.23 5.05 -11.76
C GLN A 123 -8.54 3.56 -11.92
N GLU A 124 -8.29 3.05 -13.14
CA GLU A 124 -8.45 1.64 -13.47
C GLU A 124 -7.61 0.73 -12.55
N THR A 125 -6.42 1.20 -12.15
CA THR A 125 -5.56 0.51 -11.18
C THR A 125 -6.24 0.32 -9.84
N SER A 126 -6.87 1.37 -9.30
CA SER A 126 -7.56 1.33 -8.01
C SER A 126 -8.83 0.48 -8.06
N ALA A 127 -9.50 0.44 -9.22
CA ALA A 127 -10.63 -0.44 -9.45
C ALA A 127 -10.23 -1.93 -9.49
N ARG A 128 -9.06 -2.25 -10.05
CA ARG A 128 -8.57 -3.65 -10.24
C ARG A 128 -7.73 -4.18 -9.09
N PHE A 129 -7.01 -3.31 -8.39
CA PHE A 129 -6.06 -3.65 -7.33
C PHE A 129 -6.29 -2.80 -6.10
N TYR A 130 -6.04 -3.39 -4.94
CA TYR A 130 -6.01 -2.68 -3.67
C TYR A 130 -4.79 -1.79 -3.55
N ARG A 131 -5.03 -0.51 -3.27
CA ARG A 131 -4.01 0.50 -2.99
C ARG A 131 -4.32 1.20 -1.68
N LEU A 132 -3.28 1.71 -1.03
CA LEU A 132 -3.47 2.45 0.22
C LEU A 132 -4.06 3.85 -0.05
N PRO A 133 -4.74 4.44 0.94
CA PRO A 133 -5.17 5.84 0.91
C PRO A 133 -4.10 6.82 0.41
N ASP A 134 -4.51 7.77 -0.44
CA ASP A 134 -3.63 8.84 -0.95
C ASP A 134 -3.71 10.13 -0.12
N LEU A 135 -4.72 10.31 0.74
CA LEU A 135 -4.94 11.53 1.55
C LEU A 135 -4.49 11.44 3.02
N GLN A 136 -4.64 10.28 3.67
CA GLN A 136 -4.14 10.03 5.04
C GLN A 136 -3.96 8.54 5.29
N ASP A 137 -3.19 8.14 6.32
CA ASP A 137 -2.98 6.72 6.61
C ASP A 137 -4.24 5.97 7.03
N LEU A 138 -4.28 4.65 6.82
CA LEU A 138 -5.32 3.81 7.40
C LEU A 138 -5.29 3.86 8.93
N PRO A 139 -6.44 3.69 9.61
CA PRO A 139 -6.49 3.54 11.05
C PRO A 139 -5.51 2.47 11.54
N ASP A 140 -4.83 2.78 12.65
CA ASP A 140 -3.97 1.87 13.40
C ASP A 140 -2.76 1.30 12.64
N SER A 141 -2.49 1.79 11.42
CA SER A 141 -1.40 1.29 10.56
C SER A 141 0.01 1.77 10.94
N GLY A 142 0.14 2.65 11.93
CA GLY A 142 1.41 3.28 12.31
C GLY A 142 1.55 3.62 13.79
N ASP A 143 0.75 2.99 14.66
CA ASP A 143 0.82 3.16 16.11
C ASP A 143 0.78 1.80 16.83
N PRO A 144 1.19 1.73 18.10
CA PRO A 144 0.97 0.54 18.92
C PRO A 144 -0.49 0.12 18.97
N LEU A 145 -0.71 -1.18 18.80
CA LEU A 145 -1.98 -1.84 19.04
C LEU A 145 -2.46 -1.59 20.48
N GLY A 146 -3.73 -1.26 20.65
CA GLY A 146 -4.39 -0.94 21.92
C GLY A 146 -4.05 0.41 22.53
N ALA A 147 -2.97 1.07 22.06
CA ALA A 147 -2.51 2.35 22.57
C ALA A 147 -2.18 3.33 21.42
N PRO A 148 -3.17 3.69 20.58
CA PRO A 148 -2.93 4.61 19.48
C PRO A 148 -2.48 5.97 20.01
N ARG A 149 -1.45 6.55 19.38
CA ARG A 149 -1.01 7.91 19.73
C ARG A 149 -2.09 8.90 19.28
N GLN A 150 -2.28 9.95 20.08
CA GLN A 150 -3.05 11.13 19.69
C GLN A 150 -2.26 11.88 18.61
N LYS A 151 -2.43 11.45 17.35
CA LYS A 151 -1.81 12.07 16.18
C LYS A 151 -2.86 12.85 15.38
N GLY A 152 -2.43 13.95 14.76
CA GLY A 152 -3.28 14.72 13.86
C GLY A 152 -3.63 13.94 12.59
N ILE A 153 -4.41 14.55 11.71
CA ILE A 153 -4.69 14.02 10.37
C ILE A 153 -3.42 14.09 9.52
N GLY A 154 -3.02 12.99 8.88
CA GLY A 154 -1.85 12.97 8.03
C GLY A 154 -1.30 11.59 7.66
N HIS A 155 -0.13 11.62 7.03
CA HIS A 155 0.56 10.47 6.47
C HIS A 155 1.87 10.21 7.20
N PHE A 156 1.81 9.43 8.27
CA PHE A 156 2.95 9.11 9.13
C PHE A 156 3.76 7.93 8.59
N THR A 157 3.11 6.99 7.90
CA THR A 157 3.76 5.82 7.32
C THR A 157 4.21 6.02 5.87
N LYS A 158 3.66 7.02 5.17
CA LYS A 158 3.94 7.29 3.75
C LYS A 158 5.41 7.61 3.48
N LEU A 159 6.01 8.55 4.22
CA LEU A 159 7.41 8.93 4.01
C LEU A 159 8.41 7.80 4.37
N PRO A 160 8.25 7.08 5.50
CA PRO A 160 9.02 5.87 5.76
C PRO A 160 8.88 4.80 4.64
N ARG A 161 7.65 4.52 4.19
CA ARG A 161 7.38 3.58 3.09
C ARG A 161 8.08 4.00 1.81
N TRP A 162 7.94 5.28 1.44
CA TRP A 162 8.60 5.87 0.29
C TRP A 162 10.11 5.67 0.36
N ALA A 163 10.72 6.03 1.48
CA ALA A 163 12.16 5.89 1.68
C ALA A 163 12.61 4.42 1.64
N TYR A 164 11.79 3.50 2.12
CA TYR A 164 12.06 2.07 2.00
C TYR A 164 12.07 1.62 0.54
N VAL A 165 11.10 2.05 -0.28
CA VAL A 165 11.05 1.77 -1.72
C VAL A 165 12.25 2.35 -2.44
N ALA A 166 12.59 3.62 -2.18
CA ALA A 166 13.73 4.30 -2.79
C ALA A 166 15.07 3.65 -2.42
N THR A 167 15.26 3.30 -1.15
CA THR A 167 16.47 2.61 -0.68
C THR A 167 16.62 1.24 -1.34
N ARG A 168 15.52 0.50 -1.47
CA ARG A 168 15.54 -0.77 -2.18
C ARG A 168 15.89 -0.58 -3.64
N ALA A 169 15.31 0.40 -4.32
CA ALA A 169 15.64 0.71 -5.71
C ALA A 169 17.14 1.08 -5.86
N ALA A 170 17.69 1.89 -4.96
CA ALA A 170 19.10 2.25 -4.97
C ALA A 170 20.02 1.03 -4.80
N GLY A 171 19.70 0.14 -3.85
CA GLY A 171 20.51 -1.03 -3.57
C GLY A 171 20.47 -2.12 -4.66
N ILE A 172 19.42 -2.14 -5.49
CA ILE A 172 19.26 -3.14 -6.55
C ILE A 172 19.55 -2.59 -7.95
N SER A 173 19.57 -1.27 -8.13
CA SER A 173 19.90 -0.62 -9.41
C SER A 173 21.30 -1.03 -9.89
N PRO A 174 21.43 -1.63 -11.09
CA PRO A 174 22.72 -2.05 -11.62
C PRO A 174 23.55 -0.90 -12.21
N THR A 175 22.92 0.20 -12.62
CA THR A 175 23.57 1.26 -13.40
C THR A 175 23.46 2.65 -12.80
N LEU A 176 22.39 2.96 -12.08
CA LEU A 176 22.23 4.27 -11.46
C LEU A 176 23.01 4.31 -10.15
N SER A 177 23.69 5.44 -9.92
CA SER A 177 24.31 5.71 -8.62
C SER A 177 23.26 6.00 -7.56
N VAL A 178 23.61 5.84 -6.29
CA VAL A 178 22.72 6.15 -5.16
C VAL A 178 22.26 7.60 -5.20
N GLU A 179 23.14 8.52 -5.62
CA GLU A 179 22.81 9.93 -5.79
C GLU A 179 21.76 10.14 -6.89
N ALA A 180 21.92 9.48 -8.04
CA ALA A 180 20.94 9.58 -9.12
C ALA A 180 19.55 9.05 -8.69
N VAL A 181 19.51 7.90 -8.01
CA VAL A 181 18.25 7.34 -7.47
C VAL A 181 17.64 8.27 -6.43
N THR A 182 18.46 8.84 -5.55
CA THR A 182 18.03 9.79 -4.51
C THR A 182 17.40 11.04 -5.12
N GLU A 183 18.03 11.65 -6.13
CA GLU A 183 17.50 12.85 -6.77
C GLU A 183 16.17 12.57 -7.51
N ILE A 184 16.06 11.41 -8.18
CA ILE A 184 14.79 10.98 -8.81
C ILE A 184 13.71 10.78 -7.73
N ALA A 185 14.04 10.12 -6.62
CA ALA A 185 13.11 9.88 -5.52
C ALA A 185 12.63 11.18 -4.87
N LEU A 186 13.53 12.13 -4.60
CA LEU A 186 13.16 13.41 -4.00
C LEU A 186 12.28 14.25 -4.94
N SER A 187 12.62 14.30 -6.23
CA SER A 187 11.88 15.08 -7.23
C SER A 187 10.46 14.56 -7.43
N ILE A 188 10.28 13.25 -7.56
CA ILE A 188 8.94 12.64 -7.77
C ILE A 188 8.08 12.78 -6.52
N LEU A 189 8.66 12.61 -5.32
CA LEU A 189 7.93 12.81 -4.07
C LEU A 189 7.43 14.25 -3.94
N GLU A 190 8.29 15.23 -4.22
CA GLU A 190 7.90 16.65 -4.18
C GLU A 190 6.77 16.94 -5.18
N GLN A 191 6.95 16.56 -6.45
CA GLN A 191 5.98 16.81 -7.51
C GLN A 191 4.62 16.14 -7.24
N SER A 192 4.63 14.89 -6.76
CA SER A 192 3.41 14.15 -6.43
C SER A 192 2.64 14.76 -5.27
N ILE A 193 3.34 15.18 -4.20
CA ILE A 193 2.70 15.88 -3.07
C ILE A 193 2.14 17.23 -3.51
N LEU A 194 2.91 18.03 -4.26
CA LEU A 194 2.44 19.33 -4.76
C LEU A 194 1.21 19.18 -5.67
N ARG A 195 1.21 18.17 -6.55
CA ARG A 195 0.07 17.84 -7.42
C ARG A 195 -1.16 17.50 -6.58
N LEU A 196 -1.01 16.66 -5.57
CA LEU A 196 -2.11 16.24 -4.71
C LEU A 196 -2.64 17.39 -3.84
N GLN A 197 -1.76 18.24 -3.30
CA GLN A 197 -2.14 19.39 -2.47
C GLN A 197 -2.94 20.45 -3.22
N LYS A 198 -2.77 20.55 -4.54
CA LYS A 198 -3.50 21.50 -5.37
C LYS A 198 -5.01 21.34 -5.23
N ASP A 199 -5.47 20.09 -5.19
CA ASP A 199 -6.90 19.74 -5.11
C ASP A 199 -7.29 19.33 -3.68
N HIS A 200 -6.31 18.97 -2.83
CA HIS A 200 -6.52 18.54 -1.44
C HIS A 200 -5.58 19.27 -0.46
N PRO A 201 -5.89 20.52 -0.05
CA PRO A 201 -5.01 21.32 0.83
C PRO A 201 -4.78 20.73 2.24
N SER A 202 -5.57 19.73 2.65
CA SER A 202 -5.40 19.02 3.93
C SER A 202 -4.22 18.04 3.92
N VAL A 203 -3.70 17.68 2.74
CA VAL A 203 -2.53 16.81 2.60
C VAL A 203 -1.30 17.51 3.16
N GLN A 204 -0.46 16.77 3.90
CA GLN A 204 0.76 17.30 4.49
C GLN A 204 1.73 17.81 3.39
N PRO A 205 2.31 19.00 3.55
CA PRO A 205 3.23 19.56 2.57
C PRO A 205 4.53 18.78 2.49
N TYR A 206 5.12 18.78 1.29
CA TYR A 206 6.45 18.23 1.09
C TYR A 206 7.44 18.89 2.05
N SER A 207 8.35 18.07 2.58
CA SER A 207 9.46 18.55 3.39
C SER A 207 10.78 17.91 3.00
N ALA A 208 11.71 18.72 2.51
CA ALA A 208 13.05 18.27 2.13
C ALA A 208 13.80 17.64 3.32
N THR A 209 13.67 18.22 4.51
CA THR A 209 14.25 17.65 5.75
C THR A 209 13.65 16.29 6.05
N GLN A 210 12.33 16.15 6.02
CA GLN A 210 11.66 14.88 6.35
C GLN A 210 12.00 13.79 5.33
N ALA A 211 11.96 14.12 4.04
CA ALA A 211 12.30 13.20 2.97
C ALA A 211 13.74 12.69 3.09
N ARG A 212 14.72 13.59 3.32
CA ARG A 212 16.13 13.19 3.50
C ARG A 212 16.37 12.43 4.80
N PHE A 213 15.69 12.79 5.89
CA PHE A 213 15.76 12.04 7.13
C PHE A 213 15.36 10.58 6.90
N TRP A 214 14.21 10.32 6.27
CA TRP A 214 13.73 8.96 6.07
C TRP A 214 14.60 8.16 5.11
N LEU A 215 15.12 8.75 4.04
CA LEU A 215 16.07 8.07 3.14
C LEU A 215 17.34 7.64 3.90
N LYS A 216 17.88 8.53 4.74
CA LYS A 216 19.04 8.21 5.59
C LYS A 216 18.72 7.16 6.64
N TYR A 217 17.57 7.27 7.31
CA TYR A 217 17.10 6.31 8.32
C TYR A 217 16.93 4.90 7.73
N MET A 218 16.47 4.81 6.48
CA MET A 218 16.34 3.55 5.75
C MET A 218 17.67 3.02 5.20
N ASN A 219 18.78 3.76 5.37
CA ASN A 219 20.11 3.44 4.88
C ASN A 219 20.23 3.41 3.35
N ILE A 220 19.74 4.44 2.66
CA ILE A 220 19.89 4.55 1.19
C ILE A 220 21.35 4.46 0.72
N ASP A 221 22.29 4.94 1.53
CA ASP A 221 23.74 4.92 1.24
C ASP A 221 24.42 3.59 1.60
N TYR A 222 23.65 2.55 1.95
CA TYR A 222 24.21 1.25 2.30
C TYR A 222 24.88 0.60 1.08
N SER A 223 26.20 0.47 1.15
CA SER A 223 27.04 -0.13 0.09
C SER A 223 27.35 -1.62 0.31
N GLY A 224 26.75 -2.26 1.31
CA GLY A 224 26.98 -3.67 1.58
C GLY A 224 26.25 -4.60 0.60
N PRO A 225 26.68 -5.87 0.50
CA PRO A 225 26.11 -6.81 -0.46
C PRO A 225 24.66 -7.14 -0.11
N ILE A 226 23.73 -6.75 -0.98
CA ILE A 226 22.34 -7.20 -0.88
C ILE A 226 22.28 -8.62 -1.44
N SER A 227 21.87 -9.58 -0.60
CA SER A 227 21.70 -10.95 -1.08
C SER A 227 20.64 -11.00 -2.18
N LYS A 228 20.80 -11.90 -3.18
CA LYS A 228 19.76 -12.14 -4.20
C LYS A 228 18.39 -12.33 -3.52
N LYS A 229 18.32 -13.17 -2.48
CA LYS A 229 17.08 -13.41 -1.73
C LYS A 229 16.46 -12.13 -1.13
N GLN A 230 17.25 -11.15 -0.70
CA GLN A 230 16.75 -9.86 -0.20
C GLN A 230 16.34 -8.91 -1.34
N ALA A 231 17.14 -8.82 -2.41
CA ALA A 231 16.79 -8.05 -3.60
C ALA A 231 15.44 -8.48 -4.19
N TRP A 232 15.21 -9.79 -4.17
CA TRP A 232 14.00 -10.45 -4.65
C TRP A 232 12.93 -10.67 -3.58
N ARG A 233 12.88 -9.98 -2.43
CA ARG A 233 11.72 -10.09 -1.52
C ARG A 233 10.59 -9.16 -1.95
N LEU A 234 9.33 -9.47 -1.64
CA LEU A 234 8.21 -8.55 -1.85
C LEU A 234 8.45 -7.26 -1.05
N ASN A 235 7.78 -6.17 -1.42
CA ASN A 235 7.76 -5.00 -0.54
C ASN A 235 7.06 -5.41 0.75
N ASN A 236 7.85 -5.59 1.81
CA ASN A 236 7.37 -6.04 3.11
C ASN A 236 7.42 -4.90 4.13
N PHE A 237 7.42 -3.64 3.68
CA PHE A 237 7.48 -2.48 4.58
C PHE A 237 6.43 -2.59 5.70
N ASP A 238 5.17 -2.88 5.34
CA ASP A 238 4.06 -3.03 6.29
C ASP A 238 4.28 -4.15 7.30
N VAL A 239 4.80 -5.28 6.81
CA VAL A 239 5.12 -6.43 7.65
C VAL A 239 6.23 -6.07 8.62
N TYR A 240 7.28 -5.39 8.16
CA TYR A 240 8.37 -4.93 9.02
C TYR A 240 7.91 -3.89 10.03
N LEU A 241 7.07 -2.93 9.62
CA LEU A 241 6.50 -1.93 10.50
C LEU A 241 5.67 -2.59 11.61
N ALA A 242 4.78 -3.53 11.26
CA ALA A 242 3.99 -4.28 12.23
C ALA A 242 4.85 -5.18 13.13
N GLN A 243 6.02 -5.64 12.66
CA GLN A 243 7.00 -6.40 13.44
C GLN A 243 7.97 -5.51 14.26
N ALA A 244 7.72 -4.20 14.33
CA ALA A 244 8.61 -3.24 14.99
C ALA A 244 10.02 -3.14 14.37
N GLY A 245 10.17 -3.54 13.11
CA GLY A 245 11.41 -3.41 12.36
C GLY A 245 11.76 -1.95 12.03
N PHE A 246 10.77 -1.05 12.03
CA PHE A 246 10.96 0.38 11.83
C PHE A 246 10.16 1.18 12.86
N ASP A 247 10.77 2.24 13.37
CA ASP A 247 10.11 3.23 14.22
C ASP A 247 9.75 4.46 13.39
N VAL A 248 8.46 4.60 13.08
CA VAL A 248 7.92 5.73 12.29
C VAL A 248 7.96 7.06 13.05
N TRP A 249 8.32 7.04 14.33
CA TRP A 249 8.51 8.20 15.19
C TRP A 249 9.98 8.48 15.53
N ALA A 250 10.92 7.76 14.92
CA ALA A 250 12.35 7.91 15.19
C ALA A 250 12.86 9.35 14.97
N TRP A 251 12.17 10.12 14.13
CA TRP A 251 12.50 11.53 13.89
C TRP A 251 12.41 12.39 15.16
N GLU A 252 11.55 12.05 16.14
CA GLU A 252 11.35 12.80 17.39
C GLU A 252 12.59 12.83 18.28
N ALA A 253 13.57 11.94 18.02
CA ALA A 253 14.86 11.96 18.68
C ALA A 253 15.82 13.00 18.09
N HIS A 254 15.64 13.35 16.82
CA HIS A 254 16.56 14.18 16.06
C HIS A 254 16.02 15.58 15.80
N TYR A 255 14.71 15.76 15.69
CA TYR A 255 14.10 17.04 15.35
C TYR A 255 13.00 17.44 16.34
N SER A 256 13.01 18.70 16.77
CA SER A 256 11.87 19.29 17.46
C SER A 256 10.71 19.49 16.49
N GLN A 257 9.47 19.43 16.99
CA GLN A 257 8.27 19.73 16.18
C GLN A 257 8.38 21.08 15.46
N LYS A 258 8.98 22.08 16.14
CA LYS A 258 9.17 23.42 15.58
C LYS A 258 10.03 23.41 14.32
N LEU A 259 11.14 22.65 14.32
CA LEU A 259 12.00 22.53 13.13
C LEU A 259 11.35 21.62 12.09
N TRP A 260 10.80 20.47 12.53
CA TRP A 260 10.19 19.45 11.67
C TRP A 260 9.04 20.00 10.80
N ASP A 261 8.23 20.91 11.34
CA ASP A 261 7.09 21.52 10.66
C ASP A 261 7.40 22.87 9.99
N SER A 262 8.62 23.38 10.17
CA SER A 262 9.03 24.72 9.71
C SER A 262 8.93 24.87 8.18
N VAL A 263 8.75 26.10 7.70
CA VAL A 263 8.76 26.39 6.26
C VAL A 263 10.15 26.17 5.68
N GLU A 264 11.19 26.47 6.47
CA GLU A 264 12.59 26.28 6.11
C GLU A 264 12.89 24.80 5.84
N ALA A 265 12.37 23.88 6.68
CA ALA A 265 12.50 22.43 6.47
C ALA A 265 11.84 21.95 5.17
N ARG A 266 10.88 22.71 4.64
CA ARG A 266 10.23 22.41 3.36
C ARG A 266 11.10 22.72 2.16
N ILE A 267 11.85 23.82 2.25
CA ILE A 267 12.65 24.35 1.15
C ILE A 267 13.99 23.62 1.05
N ALA A 268 14.64 23.37 2.19
CA ALA A 268 15.96 22.78 2.22
C ALA A 268 16.11 21.81 3.39
N PRO A 269 16.97 20.78 3.25
CA PRO A 269 17.31 19.90 4.36
C PRO A 269 17.98 20.69 5.47
N LEU A 270 17.46 20.55 6.68
CA LEU A 270 18.01 21.15 7.89
C LEU A 270 18.69 20.09 8.75
N ASP A 271 19.72 20.49 9.48
CA ASP A 271 20.38 19.63 10.47
C ASP A 271 19.48 19.37 11.69
N PRO A 272 19.60 18.20 12.35
CA PRO A 272 18.96 17.91 13.63
C PRO A 272 19.19 19.00 14.68
N ASP A 273 18.14 19.44 15.36
CA ASP A 273 18.22 20.34 16.50
C ASP A 273 18.15 19.62 17.86
N LEU A 274 17.95 18.30 17.84
CA LEU A 274 18.02 17.42 19.02
C LEU A 274 19.20 16.45 18.91
N ASP A 275 19.57 15.83 20.04
CA ASP A 275 20.79 15.03 20.17
C ASP A 275 20.67 13.56 19.70
N GLY A 276 19.48 13.12 19.27
CA GLY A 276 19.24 11.74 18.86
C GLY A 276 19.13 10.73 20.00
N THR A 277 19.14 11.16 21.26
CA THR A 277 19.18 10.25 22.42
C THR A 277 17.81 9.93 23.00
N ARG A 278 16.77 10.71 22.64
CA ARG A 278 15.39 10.45 23.08
C ARG A 278 14.98 9.05 22.59
N LYS A 279 14.57 8.20 23.53
CA LYS A 279 13.96 6.92 23.18
C LYS A 279 12.58 7.16 22.61
N SER A 280 12.24 6.46 21.53
CA SER A 280 10.88 6.47 21.01
C SER A 280 9.92 5.92 22.03
N GLU A 281 8.75 6.55 22.10
CA GLU A 281 7.62 6.10 22.91
C GLU A 281 6.86 4.95 22.21
N VAL A 282 7.20 4.67 20.94
CA VAL A 282 6.62 3.59 20.14
C VAL A 282 7.66 2.48 19.99
N ASN A 283 7.43 1.38 20.71
CA ASN A 283 8.29 0.20 20.61
C ASN A 283 7.84 -0.78 19.52
N TRP A 284 6.58 -0.73 19.07
CA TRP A 284 6.00 -1.61 18.04
C TRP A 284 4.69 -1.05 17.47
N CYS A 285 4.40 -1.31 16.19
CA CYS A 285 3.10 -1.03 15.55
C CYS A 285 2.28 -2.33 15.27
N GLY A 286 2.49 -3.37 16.08
CA GLY A 286 1.90 -4.71 15.93
C GLY A 286 2.29 -5.67 17.05
N MET A 287 1.94 -6.96 16.93
CA MET A 287 2.34 -8.01 17.89
C MET A 287 3.83 -8.37 17.70
N PRO A 288 4.70 -8.25 18.71
CA PRO A 288 6.15 -8.49 18.57
C PRO A 288 6.53 -9.97 18.32
N ASP A 289 5.62 -10.90 18.61
CA ASP A 289 5.88 -12.34 18.54
C ASP A 289 5.68 -12.88 17.11
N GLY A 290 6.79 -12.89 16.36
CA GLY A 290 6.85 -13.18 14.93
C GLY A 290 6.50 -14.62 14.52
N TYR A 291 5.27 -14.80 14.03
CA TYR A 291 4.89 -15.71 12.93
C TYR A 291 3.56 -15.25 12.33
N PHE A 292 2.64 -14.79 13.18
CA PHE A 292 1.30 -14.34 12.80
C PHE A 292 1.24 -12.92 12.23
N VAL A 293 2.26 -12.08 12.43
CA VAL A 293 2.24 -10.66 12.03
C VAL A 293 2.04 -10.44 10.53
N LYS A 294 2.64 -11.30 9.69
CA LYS A 294 2.45 -11.24 8.24
C LYS A 294 1.01 -11.59 7.83
N ALA A 295 0.39 -12.54 8.51
CA ALA A 295 -1.02 -12.83 8.30
C ALA A 295 -1.86 -11.64 8.77
N MET A 296 -1.62 -11.12 9.97
CA MET A 296 -2.37 -10.00 10.56
C MET A 296 -2.33 -8.72 9.72
N THR A 297 -1.17 -8.35 9.17
CA THR A 297 -1.04 -7.19 8.28
C THR A 297 -1.89 -7.31 7.01
N ARG A 298 -1.96 -8.52 6.43
CA ARG A 298 -2.87 -8.83 5.31
C ARG A 298 -4.33 -8.85 5.74
N LEU A 299 -4.62 -9.49 6.88
CA LEU A 299 -5.98 -9.58 7.44
C LEU A 299 -6.56 -8.20 7.74
N ARG A 300 -5.73 -7.20 8.08
CA ARG A 300 -6.13 -5.82 8.37
C ARG A 300 -6.14 -4.90 7.14
N GLY A 301 -5.71 -5.38 5.97
CA GLY A 301 -5.60 -4.56 4.78
C GLY A 301 -4.48 -3.51 4.84
N TRP A 302 -3.42 -3.74 5.61
CA TRP A 302 -2.30 -2.80 5.69
C TRP A 302 -1.30 -2.99 4.54
N GLU A 303 -1.22 -4.19 3.96
CA GLU A 303 -0.39 -4.49 2.79
C GLU A 303 -1.19 -4.26 1.50
N PRO A 304 -0.84 -3.25 0.66
CA PRO A 304 -1.49 -3.06 -0.63
C PRO A 304 -1.07 -4.12 -1.65
N GLU A 305 -1.91 -4.35 -2.67
CA GLU A 305 -1.54 -5.19 -3.82
C GLU A 305 -0.62 -4.44 -4.79
N VAL A 306 -0.79 -3.12 -4.90
CA VAL A 306 0.01 -2.23 -5.75
C VAL A 306 0.32 -0.94 -5.01
N GLY A 307 1.52 -0.38 -5.23
CA GLY A 307 1.94 0.90 -4.68
C GLY A 307 1.06 2.08 -5.11
N ASN A 308 1.24 3.20 -4.40
CA ASN A 308 0.59 4.46 -4.75
C ASN A 308 1.21 5.12 -5.99
N GLU A 309 0.62 6.22 -6.44
CA GLU A 309 0.94 6.85 -7.71
C GLU A 309 2.42 7.24 -7.80
N GLU A 310 2.93 7.84 -6.74
CA GLU A 310 4.33 8.22 -6.62
C GLU A 310 5.27 7.01 -6.72
N GLU A 311 4.90 5.85 -6.16
CA GLU A 311 5.74 4.65 -6.18
C GLU A 311 5.83 4.08 -7.60
N ILE A 312 4.68 4.06 -8.30
CA ILE A 312 4.62 3.64 -9.70
C ILE A 312 5.42 4.62 -10.58
N GLU A 313 5.23 5.93 -10.38
CA GLU A 313 5.92 6.98 -11.13
C GLU A 313 7.45 6.90 -10.91
N PHE A 314 7.90 6.67 -9.68
CA PHE A 314 9.31 6.50 -9.34
C PHE A 314 9.93 5.25 -9.95
N LEU A 315 9.32 4.09 -9.77
CA LEU A 315 9.85 2.85 -10.34
C LEU A 315 9.89 2.91 -11.88
N THR A 316 8.92 3.58 -12.49
CA THR A 316 8.91 3.85 -13.94
C THR A 316 10.07 4.76 -14.35
N ALA A 317 10.31 5.85 -13.62
CA ALA A 317 11.41 6.79 -13.91
C ALA A 317 12.79 6.12 -13.77
N ILE A 318 12.97 5.27 -12.76
CA ILE A 318 14.18 4.46 -12.60
C ILE A 318 14.41 3.58 -13.83
N ALA A 319 13.38 2.85 -14.28
CA ALA A 319 13.53 1.99 -15.44
C ALA A 319 13.81 2.73 -16.75
N VAL A 320 13.17 3.88 -16.96
CA VAL A 320 13.47 4.74 -18.11
C VAL A 320 14.94 5.15 -18.06
N LYS A 321 15.42 5.61 -16.91
CA LYS A 321 16.83 6.03 -16.75
C LYS A 321 17.83 4.90 -16.91
N GLU A 322 17.51 3.69 -16.44
CA GLU A 322 18.34 2.50 -16.64
C GLU A 322 18.39 2.03 -18.09
N THR A 323 17.39 2.38 -18.90
CA THR A 323 17.28 1.95 -20.30
C THR A 323 17.73 3.02 -21.31
N GLU A 324 18.13 4.21 -20.84
CA GLU A 324 18.72 5.26 -21.68
C GLU A 324 20.06 4.79 -22.29
N GLY A 325 20.06 4.53 -23.60
CA GLY A 325 21.30 4.33 -24.39
C GLY A 325 21.87 2.91 -24.43
N ILE A 326 21.09 1.88 -24.09
CA ILE A 326 21.54 0.47 -24.06
C ILE A 326 20.93 -0.33 -25.21
N GLU A 327 21.77 -1.01 -26.00
CA GLU A 327 21.34 -1.95 -27.03
C GLU A 327 20.77 -3.22 -26.38
N VAL A 328 19.50 -3.54 -26.69
CA VAL A 328 18.56 -4.38 -25.93
C VAL A 328 18.96 -5.87 -25.76
N ARG A 329 20.11 -6.32 -26.29
CA ARG A 329 20.39 -7.75 -26.53
C ARG A 329 20.96 -8.57 -25.37
N ILE A 330 21.41 -8.00 -24.24
CA ILE A 330 22.19 -8.77 -23.24
C ILE A 330 21.90 -8.38 -21.77
N TRP A 331 20.71 -8.67 -21.21
CA TRP A 331 20.45 -8.32 -19.80
C TRP A 331 19.72 -9.42 -19.01
N ASP A 332 20.31 -9.79 -17.86
CA ASP A 332 19.80 -10.71 -16.83
C ASP A 332 18.67 -10.02 -16.01
N TYR A 333 17.55 -10.73 -15.85
CA TYR A 333 16.22 -10.16 -15.58
C TYR A 333 15.94 -9.97 -14.08
N GLY A 334 16.83 -9.27 -13.38
CA GLY A 334 17.16 -9.36 -11.94
C GLY A 334 16.33 -8.66 -10.86
N LEU A 335 15.22 -7.97 -11.11
CA LEU A 335 14.59 -7.07 -10.11
C LEU A 335 13.09 -7.33 -9.90
N ARG A 336 12.58 -7.28 -8.67
CA ARG A 336 11.13 -7.44 -8.39
C ARG A 336 10.25 -6.25 -8.74
N SER A 337 10.87 -5.09 -8.98
CA SER A 337 10.23 -4.04 -9.77
C SER A 337 9.93 -4.51 -11.21
N HIS A 338 10.51 -5.61 -11.71
CA HIS A 338 10.22 -6.26 -13.01
C HIS A 338 8.94 -7.08 -13.09
N MET A 339 8.05 -7.14 -12.11
CA MET A 339 6.70 -7.62 -12.46
C MET A 339 5.90 -6.49 -13.14
N ILE A 340 5.93 -5.29 -12.58
CA ILE A 340 5.41 -4.08 -13.24
C ILE A 340 6.37 -3.67 -14.36
N LEU A 341 7.68 -3.47 -14.10
CA LEU A 341 8.69 -3.14 -15.10
C LEU A 341 8.96 -4.22 -16.13
N GLY A 342 8.71 -5.50 -15.85
CA GLY A 342 8.77 -6.56 -16.85
C GLY A 342 7.52 -6.54 -17.69
N VAL A 343 6.33 -6.27 -17.12
CA VAL A 343 5.15 -5.98 -17.95
C VAL A 343 5.29 -4.66 -18.73
N ILE A 344 5.92 -3.61 -18.16
CA ILE A 344 6.28 -2.37 -18.86
C ILE A 344 7.26 -2.69 -19.99
N ARG A 345 8.34 -3.41 -19.70
CA ARG A 345 9.43 -3.73 -20.62
C ARG A 345 9.03 -4.72 -21.72
N VAL A 346 8.27 -5.76 -21.38
CA VAL A 346 7.73 -6.70 -22.37
C VAL A 346 6.68 -5.99 -23.23
N ALA A 347 5.95 -4.99 -22.70
CA ALA A 347 5.07 -4.14 -23.50
C ALA A 347 5.86 -3.23 -24.47
N PHE A 348 7.18 -3.14 -24.36
CA PHE A 348 8.09 -2.50 -25.31
C PHE A 348 8.83 -3.49 -26.24
N GLU A 349 8.58 -4.82 -26.16
CA GLU A 349 9.27 -5.85 -26.94
C GLU A 349 8.35 -6.52 -28.00
N THR A 350 8.91 -6.90 -29.17
CA THR A 350 8.16 -7.52 -30.28
C THR A 350 7.77 -8.99 -30.06
N GLU A 351 8.33 -9.65 -29.03
CA GLU A 351 8.06 -11.06 -28.66
C GLU A 351 7.40 -11.19 -27.27
N TRP A 352 6.38 -10.36 -27.01
CA TRP A 352 5.72 -10.21 -25.71
C TRP A 352 5.39 -11.55 -25.02
N GLU A 353 4.77 -12.49 -25.74
CA GLU A 353 4.32 -13.76 -25.15
C GLU A 353 5.46 -14.60 -24.58
N LYS A 354 6.61 -14.64 -25.26
CA LYS A 354 7.76 -15.47 -24.88
C LYS A 354 8.47 -14.92 -23.65
N HIS A 355 8.66 -13.61 -23.58
CA HIS A 355 9.25 -12.97 -22.41
C HIS A 355 8.32 -12.98 -21.20
N MET A 356 7.01 -12.93 -21.43
CA MET A 356 6.04 -13.16 -20.36
C MET A 356 6.14 -14.56 -19.77
N GLU A 357 6.22 -15.63 -20.57
CA GLU A 357 6.35 -16.99 -20.04
C GLU A 357 7.64 -17.19 -19.21
N ASP A 358 8.74 -16.58 -19.65
CA ASP A 358 10.00 -16.58 -18.89
C ASP A 358 9.88 -15.82 -17.56
N LEU A 359 9.15 -14.71 -17.54
CA LEU A 359 8.84 -13.96 -16.32
C LEU A 359 7.95 -14.77 -15.37
N LYS A 360 6.90 -15.45 -15.88
CA LYS A 360 6.02 -16.31 -15.09
C LYS A 360 6.79 -17.43 -14.39
N ARG A 361 7.66 -18.14 -15.12
CA ARG A 361 8.50 -19.22 -14.57
C ARG A 361 9.34 -18.74 -13.39
N LYS A 362 9.98 -17.56 -13.52
CA LYS A 362 10.81 -16.97 -12.47
C LYS A 362 9.99 -16.50 -11.25
N ILE A 363 8.73 -16.07 -11.45
CA ILE A 363 7.80 -15.71 -10.36
C ILE A 363 7.43 -16.95 -9.52
N VAL A 364 7.16 -18.08 -10.20
CA VAL A 364 6.86 -19.37 -9.55
C VAL A 364 8.09 -19.87 -8.78
N GLU A 365 9.28 -19.83 -9.38
CA GLU A 365 10.54 -20.25 -8.73
C GLU A 365 10.89 -19.40 -7.50
N ALA A 366 10.40 -18.16 -7.41
CA ALA A 366 10.61 -17.26 -6.29
C ALA A 366 9.52 -17.35 -5.19
N ASP A 367 8.62 -18.34 -5.30
CA ASP A 367 7.63 -18.78 -4.29
C ASP A 367 6.74 -17.65 -3.74
N CYS A 368 6.25 -16.76 -4.62
CA CYS A 368 5.52 -15.56 -4.20
C CYS A 368 4.07 -15.44 -4.65
N ILE A 369 3.66 -16.13 -5.71
CA ILE A 369 2.28 -16.21 -6.20
C ILE A 369 2.09 -17.60 -6.81
N GLY A 370 0.97 -18.28 -6.53
CA GLY A 370 0.67 -19.58 -7.13
C GLY A 370 0.47 -19.46 -8.64
N GLU A 371 0.91 -20.46 -9.41
CA GLU A 371 0.90 -20.45 -10.88
C GLU A 371 -0.47 -20.10 -11.49
N SER A 372 -1.56 -20.51 -10.82
CA SER A 372 -2.95 -20.21 -11.21
C SER A 372 -3.34 -18.72 -11.12
N GLN A 373 -2.63 -17.92 -10.33
CA GLN A 373 -2.91 -16.50 -10.11
C GLN A 373 -2.05 -15.57 -10.99
N ILE A 374 -0.97 -16.09 -11.59
CA ILE A 374 0.01 -15.27 -12.32
C ILE A 374 -0.54 -14.75 -13.66
N GLN A 375 -1.28 -15.59 -14.40
CA GLN A 375 -1.77 -15.23 -15.73
C GLN A 375 -2.85 -14.14 -15.71
N PRO A 376 -3.86 -14.19 -14.82
CA PRO A 376 -4.79 -13.07 -14.65
C PRO A 376 -4.04 -11.81 -14.20
N TRP A 377 -3.17 -11.92 -13.20
CA TRP A 377 -2.43 -10.77 -12.65
C TRP A 377 -1.59 -10.04 -13.70
N THR A 378 -0.89 -10.76 -14.57
CA THR A 378 -0.04 -10.16 -15.63
C THR A 378 -0.84 -9.46 -16.73
N GLN A 379 -2.03 -9.96 -17.08
CA GLN A 379 -2.94 -9.28 -18.01
C GLN A 379 -3.49 -7.98 -17.43
N GLU A 380 -3.72 -7.95 -16.12
CA GLU A 380 -4.26 -6.79 -15.40
C GLU A 380 -3.21 -5.69 -15.23
N VAL A 381 -1.97 -6.05 -14.90
CA VAL A 381 -0.84 -5.09 -14.83
C VAL A 381 -0.58 -4.43 -16.18
N ARG A 382 -0.77 -5.14 -17.31
CA ARG A 382 -0.62 -4.56 -18.65
C ARG A 382 -1.54 -3.36 -18.85
N LYS A 383 -2.81 -3.48 -18.46
CA LYS A 383 -3.81 -2.42 -18.60
C LYS A 383 -3.44 -1.18 -17.78
N VAL A 384 -2.86 -1.38 -16.60
CA VAL A 384 -2.40 -0.31 -15.69
C VAL A 384 -1.23 0.47 -16.28
N VAL A 385 -0.29 -0.22 -16.90
CA VAL A 385 0.99 0.33 -17.34
C VAL A 385 0.89 1.08 -18.68
N GLU A 386 0.06 0.56 -19.59
CA GLU A 386 -0.03 1.03 -20.98
C GLU A 386 -0.32 2.54 -21.12
N PRO A 387 -1.18 3.18 -20.29
CA PRO A 387 -1.41 4.63 -20.36
C PRO A 387 -0.21 5.48 -19.95
N TYR A 388 0.58 5.04 -18.97
CA TYR A 388 1.79 5.74 -18.54
C TYR A 388 2.83 5.71 -19.66
N VAL A 389 3.05 4.54 -20.26
CA VAL A 389 3.93 4.37 -21.43
C VAL A 389 3.54 5.31 -22.58
N LYS A 390 2.23 5.44 -22.87
CA LYS A 390 1.72 6.34 -23.91
C LYS A 390 1.96 7.82 -23.60
N LYS A 391 1.95 8.22 -22.33
CA LYS A 391 2.12 9.61 -21.87
C LYS A 391 3.55 10.14 -22.04
N TRP A 392 4.58 9.29 -22.01
CA TRP A 392 5.99 9.70 -22.07
C TRP A 392 6.62 9.69 -23.48
N GLY A 393 5.92 9.20 -24.52
CA GLY A 393 6.25 9.45 -25.93
C GLY A 393 7.09 8.38 -26.65
N VAL A 394 6.38 7.60 -27.48
CA VAL A 394 6.74 6.75 -28.64
C VAL A 394 7.57 5.48 -28.44
N TRP A 395 6.90 4.37 -28.78
CA TRP A 395 7.38 3.02 -29.11
C TRP A 395 8.64 3.03 -29.99
N PRO A 396 9.76 2.38 -29.61
CA PRO A 396 10.85 2.16 -30.57
C PRO A 396 10.29 1.33 -31.72
N ALA A 397 10.20 1.92 -32.92
CA ALA A 397 10.01 1.13 -34.12
C ALA A 397 11.18 0.15 -34.17
N ALA A 398 10.87 -1.15 -34.20
CA ALA A 398 11.86 -2.16 -34.49
C ALA A 398 12.52 -1.76 -35.81
N VAL A 399 13.79 -1.40 -35.77
CA VAL A 399 14.60 -1.37 -36.98
C VAL A 399 14.77 -2.84 -37.34
N GLU A 400 14.05 -3.26 -38.37
CA GLU A 400 14.29 -4.53 -39.05
C GLU A 400 15.73 -4.51 -39.59
N ASP A 401 16.54 -5.48 -39.17
CA ASP A 401 17.68 -6.01 -39.92
C ASP A 401 17.73 -7.54 -39.76
#